data_AF-A0A2C9D4G8-F1
#
_entry.id   AF-A0A2C9D4G8-F1
#
_cell.length_a   1.000
_cell.length_b   1.000
_cell.length_c   1.000
_cell.angle_alpha   90.00
_cell.angle_beta   90.00
_cell.angle_gamma   90.00
#
_symmetry.space_group_name_H-M   'P 1'
#
loop_
_entity.id
_entity.type
_entity.pdbx_description
1 polymer ?
#
loop_
_entity_poly.entity_id
_entity_poly.type
_entity_poly.pdbx_seq_one_letter_code
_entity_poly.pdbx_strand_id
1 'polypeptide(L)'
;MASEQSVSRMKRVSKTGQVRSASAPGKQRRLPIRKRTNAIERKGVAHVRTVVEDANCVFKEIDRASDYGHDAFVLLVDDEEVTPMEIALQIKAGRSFCRAKTCKFSATRAQLTFWARHPFTTLGVVYDPDAECAWWVDLREEARSHSSGTAGKTVTFSKQDWNRFDGHGFEKVLLPTLLGEPPRINLETALAWAVDADSGTHDLGTRVLLARFRRETETWEAIFREFRRRGSNASFSVYRGLVRIMGHADEGYFSDEVPWSIRSPRQAEVMSFGKAEVVALLHFVDDRGFERGSSGYGLFAIIPSLIDGLKILCEIANDGNISDEIRNHATLLLAIHTDDPQWWSLWLRKRPVSVDPPQL
;
A
#
# COMPACT_ATOMS: atom_id res chain seq x y z
N MET A 1 82.03 47.37 -62.57
CA MET A 1 81.31 48.51 -63.19
C MET A 1 80.31 47.93 -64.18
N ALA A 2 79.00 48.16 -63.94
CA ALA A 2 77.83 48.00 -64.83
C ALA A 2 77.65 46.63 -65.55
N SER A 3 76.47 46.04 -65.73
CA SER A 3 75.08 46.50 -65.64
C SER A 3 74.13 45.31 -65.76
N GLU A 4 73.00 45.46 -65.08
CA GLU A 4 71.65 44.90 -65.25
C GLU A 4 71.26 44.12 -66.52
N GLN A 5 70.55 43.00 -66.25
CA GLN A 5 69.58 42.28 -67.06
C GLN A 5 68.60 41.65 -66.01
N SER A 6 67.28 41.54 -66.13
CA SER A 6 66.38 41.56 -67.28
C SER A 6 64.90 41.58 -66.82
N VAL A 7 64.09 42.34 -67.57
CA VAL A 7 62.74 42.01 -68.08
C VAL A 7 61.58 41.80 -67.08
N SER A 8 60.74 42.84 -66.94
CA SER A 8 59.36 42.77 -66.43
C SER A 8 58.37 43.12 -67.54
N ARG A 9 57.43 42.20 -67.82
CA ARG A 9 56.42 42.30 -68.88
C ARG A 9 55.06 42.67 -68.28
N MET A 10 54.60 43.88 -68.58
CA MET A 10 53.22 44.34 -68.38
C MET A 10 52.21 43.49 -69.16
N LYS A 11 51.04 43.23 -68.55
CA LYS A 11 49.71 43.38 -69.20
C LYS A 11 48.60 43.40 -68.14
N ARG A 12 47.98 44.57 -67.98
CA ARG A 12 46.65 44.76 -67.36
C ARG A 12 45.60 44.13 -68.29
N VAL A 13 44.76 43.25 -67.75
CA VAL A 13 43.48 42.87 -68.35
C VAL A 13 42.43 42.82 -67.22
N SER A 14 41.33 43.51 -67.48
CA SER A 14 40.12 43.62 -66.69
C SER A 14 39.46 42.24 -66.45
N LYS A 15 39.15 41.92 -65.19
CA LYS A 15 38.28 40.79 -64.82
C LYS A 15 36.89 41.30 -64.46
N THR A 16 36.03 41.37 -65.46
CA THR A 16 34.59 41.17 -65.30
C THR A 16 34.34 39.70 -65.01
N GLY A 17 34.07 39.38 -63.74
CA GLY A 17 33.75 38.05 -63.27
C GLY A 17 32.59 38.14 -62.28
N GLN A 18 31.39 38.20 -62.84
CA GLN A 18 30.13 38.17 -62.12
C GLN A 18 30.02 36.81 -61.42
N VAL A 19 30.43 36.73 -60.15
CA VAL A 19 30.18 35.55 -59.31
C VAL A 19 28.68 35.55 -59.03
N ARG A 20 27.95 34.68 -59.74
CA ARG A 20 26.61 34.27 -59.35
C ARG A 20 26.71 33.72 -57.92
N SER A 21 26.25 34.51 -56.95
CA SER A 21 25.96 34.00 -55.62
C SER A 21 24.86 32.96 -55.79
N ALA A 22 25.23 31.67 -55.67
CA ALA A 22 24.26 30.63 -55.43
C ALA A 22 23.59 30.97 -54.09
N SER A 23 22.38 31.49 -54.14
CA SER A 23 21.51 31.63 -52.98
C SER A 23 21.41 30.26 -52.32
N ALA A 24 21.97 30.13 -51.12
CA ALA A 24 21.77 28.95 -50.30
C ALA A 24 20.26 28.66 -50.23
N PRO A 25 19.81 27.41 -50.43
CA PRO A 25 18.39 27.09 -50.31
C PRO A 25 17.97 27.51 -48.91
N GLY A 26 16.98 28.41 -48.83
CA GLY A 26 16.53 28.99 -47.59
C GLY A 26 16.31 27.88 -46.56
N LYS A 27 16.92 28.01 -45.37
CA LYS A 27 16.58 27.19 -44.21
C LYS A 27 15.06 27.28 -44.06
N GLN A 28 14.34 26.24 -44.50
CA GLN A 28 12.92 26.08 -44.20
C GLN A 28 12.80 26.25 -42.70
N ARG A 29 12.11 27.33 -42.27
CA ARG A 29 11.77 27.56 -40.87
C ARG A 29 10.99 26.33 -40.41
N ARG A 30 11.67 25.37 -39.79
CA ARG A 30 11.01 24.22 -39.18
C ARG A 30 10.15 24.77 -38.06
N LEU A 31 8.84 24.65 -38.23
CA LEU A 31 7.89 25.00 -37.18
C LEU A 31 8.16 24.10 -35.96
N PRO A 32 7.90 24.60 -34.74
CA PRO A 32 8.02 23.79 -33.53
C PRO A 32 7.19 22.50 -33.64
N ILE A 33 7.78 21.37 -33.26
CA ILE A 33 7.10 20.06 -33.26
C ILE A 33 6.60 19.76 -31.85
N ARG A 34 5.28 19.63 -31.70
CA ARG A 34 4.67 19.06 -30.50
C ARG A 34 4.53 17.54 -30.68
N LYS A 35 5.27 16.76 -29.90
CA LYS A 35 5.17 15.29 -29.93
C LYS A 35 3.80 14.84 -29.41
N ARG A 36 3.23 13.77 -29.98
CA ARG A 36 1.98 13.16 -29.49
C ARG A 36 2.09 12.70 -28.03
N THR A 37 3.28 12.30 -27.58
CA THR A 37 3.57 11.96 -26.18
C THR A 37 3.23 13.11 -25.24
N ASN A 38 3.53 14.36 -25.63
CA ASN A 38 3.22 15.54 -24.82
C ASN A 38 1.70 15.72 -24.65
N ALA A 39 0.89 15.35 -25.66
CA ALA A 39 -0.56 15.43 -25.55
C ALA A 39 -1.11 14.37 -24.57
N ILE A 40 -0.53 13.17 -24.58
CA ILE A 40 -0.91 12.08 -23.66
C ILE A 40 -0.50 12.42 -22.22
N GLU A 41 0.70 12.95 -21.99
CA GLU A 41 1.13 13.46 -20.69
C GLU A 41 0.13 14.48 -20.13
N ARG A 42 -0.27 15.47 -20.95
CA ARG A 42 -1.26 16.47 -20.53
C ARG A 42 -2.63 15.86 -20.23
N LYS A 43 -3.05 14.82 -20.96
CA LYS A 43 -4.30 14.10 -20.65
C LYS A 43 -4.23 13.44 -19.27
N GLY A 44 -3.11 12.81 -18.93
CA GLY A 44 -2.93 12.22 -17.61
C GLY A 44 -3.00 13.26 -16.48
N VAL A 45 -2.30 14.39 -16.64
CA VAL A 45 -2.37 15.49 -15.65
C VAL A 45 -3.79 16.05 -15.54
N ALA A 46 -4.49 16.25 -16.66
CA ALA A 46 -5.86 16.74 -16.66
C ALA A 46 -6.84 15.76 -15.99
N HIS A 47 -6.69 14.45 -16.22
CA HIS A 47 -7.48 13.41 -15.55
C HIS A 47 -7.28 13.48 -14.04
N VAL A 48 -6.03 13.48 -13.58
CA VAL A 48 -5.71 13.54 -12.15
C VAL A 48 -6.23 14.82 -11.51
N ARG A 49 -6.06 15.97 -12.18
CA ARG A 49 -6.61 17.25 -11.72
C ARG A 49 -8.13 17.17 -11.54
N THR A 50 -8.84 16.66 -12.55
CA THR A 50 -10.30 16.54 -12.52
C THR A 50 -10.75 15.69 -11.33
N VAL A 51 -10.16 14.50 -11.14
CA VAL A 51 -10.47 13.61 -10.01
C VAL A 51 -10.27 14.30 -8.66
N VAL A 52 -9.16 15.04 -8.52
CA VAL A 52 -8.83 15.75 -7.27
C VAL A 52 -9.77 16.92 -7.02
N GLU A 53 -10.01 17.77 -8.02
CA GLU A 53 -10.84 18.98 -7.90
C GLU A 53 -12.33 18.61 -7.75
N ASP A 54 -12.81 17.56 -8.41
CA ASP A 54 -14.18 17.04 -8.23
C ASP A 54 -14.41 16.50 -6.81
N ALA A 55 -13.36 16.02 -6.14
CA ALA A 55 -13.37 15.64 -4.73
C ALA A 55 -13.12 16.83 -3.78
N ASN A 56 -13.29 18.07 -4.25
CA ASN A 56 -13.09 19.33 -3.52
C ASN A 56 -11.66 19.56 -2.99
N CYS A 57 -10.68 18.74 -3.38
CA CYS A 57 -9.28 18.91 -3.02
C CYS A 57 -8.58 19.92 -3.95
N VAL A 58 -7.51 20.57 -3.47
CA VAL A 58 -6.82 21.62 -4.25
C VAL A 58 -5.60 21.06 -4.98
N PHE A 59 -5.66 21.02 -6.32
CA PHE A 59 -4.56 20.58 -7.17
C PHE A 59 -3.62 21.74 -7.55
N LYS A 60 -2.36 21.68 -7.10
CA LYS A 60 -1.31 22.67 -7.35
C LYS A 60 -0.28 22.10 -8.32
N GLU A 61 -0.42 22.41 -9.60
CA GLU A 61 0.51 21.96 -10.63
C GLU A 61 1.86 22.68 -10.53
N ILE A 62 2.96 21.94 -10.69
CA ILE A 62 4.32 22.47 -10.68
C ILE A 62 4.72 22.84 -12.11
N ASP A 63 5.32 24.01 -12.30
CA ASP A 63 5.89 24.38 -13.59
C ASP A 63 7.01 23.41 -13.97
N ARG A 64 7.05 22.98 -15.24
CA ARG A 64 8.04 22.05 -15.77
C ARG A 64 9.48 22.54 -15.59
N ALA A 65 9.69 23.84 -15.47
CA ALA A 65 11.02 24.41 -15.16
C ALA A 65 11.50 24.08 -13.73
N SER A 66 10.60 23.66 -12.84
CA SER A 66 10.82 23.36 -11.43
C SER A 66 10.51 21.90 -11.06
N ASP A 67 10.36 21.02 -12.05
CA ASP A 67 10.14 19.59 -11.81
C ASP A 67 11.47 18.89 -11.46
N TYR A 68 11.59 18.51 -10.19
CA TYR A 68 12.70 17.71 -9.66
C TYR A 68 12.25 16.29 -9.26
N GLY A 69 11.06 15.86 -9.67
CA GLY A 69 10.48 14.56 -9.33
C GLY A 69 9.02 14.61 -8.84
N HIS A 70 8.33 15.73 -9.05
CA HIS A 70 6.91 15.93 -8.72
C HIS A 70 6.27 16.80 -9.80
N ASP A 71 5.10 16.40 -10.27
CA ASP A 71 4.29 17.14 -11.24
C ASP A 71 3.27 18.06 -10.55
N ALA A 72 2.86 17.73 -9.32
CA ALA A 72 1.88 18.50 -8.56
C ALA A 72 1.94 18.24 -7.05
N PHE A 73 1.36 19.15 -6.28
CA PHE A 73 0.94 18.92 -4.90
C PHE A 73 -0.59 18.93 -4.79
N VAL A 74 -1.13 18.22 -3.81
CA VAL A 74 -2.56 18.22 -3.51
C VAL A 74 -2.77 18.52 -2.04
N LEU A 75 -3.48 19.61 -1.74
CA LEU A 75 -3.98 19.89 -0.39
C LEU A 75 -5.31 19.14 -0.23
N LEU A 76 -5.37 18.24 0.75
CA LEU A 76 -6.54 17.41 0.97
C LEU A 76 -7.64 18.21 1.68
N VAL A 77 -8.85 18.06 1.16
CA VAL A 77 -10.09 18.57 1.75
C VAL A 77 -10.97 17.36 1.97
N ASP A 78 -11.55 17.26 3.16
CA ASP A 78 -12.48 16.20 3.50
C ASP A 78 -13.86 16.81 3.73
N ASP A 79 -14.81 16.43 2.87
CA ASP A 79 -16.08 17.15 2.68
C ASP A 79 -15.84 18.66 2.41
N GLU A 80 -16.07 19.52 3.39
CA GLU A 80 -15.83 20.97 3.32
C GLU A 80 -14.67 21.43 4.22
N GLU A 81 -14.02 20.51 4.95
CA GLU A 81 -12.93 20.82 5.87
C GLU A 81 -11.56 20.72 5.17
N VAL A 82 -10.86 21.86 5.09
CA VAL A 82 -9.49 21.90 4.60
C VAL A 82 -8.57 21.27 5.65
N THR A 83 -7.96 20.15 5.31
CA THR A 83 -7.04 19.45 6.21
C THR A 83 -5.64 20.05 6.14
N PRO A 84 -4.78 19.87 7.16
CA PRO A 84 -3.37 20.26 7.09
C PRO A 84 -2.52 19.29 6.24
N MET A 85 -3.13 18.27 5.63
CA MET A 85 -2.42 17.23 4.90
C MET A 85 -2.22 17.63 3.43
N GLU A 86 -0.95 17.64 3.01
CA GLU A 86 -0.56 17.83 1.61
C GLU A 86 0.25 16.62 1.12
N ILE A 87 -0.04 16.18 -0.10
CA ILE A 87 0.69 15.10 -0.76
C ILE A 87 1.36 15.61 -2.04
N ALA A 88 2.41 14.91 -2.46
CA ALA A 88 3.07 15.15 -3.73
C ALA A 88 2.71 14.07 -4.74
N LEU A 89 2.56 14.45 -6.02
CA LEU A 89 2.22 13.54 -7.10
C LEU A 89 3.34 13.53 -8.14
N GLN A 90 3.72 12.33 -8.58
CA GLN A 90 4.41 12.12 -9.85
C GLN A 90 3.45 11.40 -10.80
N ILE A 91 3.18 11.98 -11.96
CA ILE A 91 2.17 11.55 -12.91
C ILE A 91 2.84 11.04 -14.18
N LYS A 92 2.49 9.84 -14.61
CA LYS A 92 2.87 9.27 -15.91
C LYS A 92 1.64 8.92 -16.70
N ALA A 93 1.71 9.04 -18.02
CA ALA A 93 0.58 8.74 -18.88
C ALA A 93 1.03 8.05 -20.16
N GLY A 94 0.27 7.04 -20.57
CA GLY A 94 0.43 6.38 -21.86
C GLY A 94 0.78 4.90 -21.78
N ARG A 95 0.53 4.20 -22.89
CA ARG A 95 0.64 2.74 -23.02
C ARG A 95 2.02 2.19 -22.63
N SER A 96 3.10 2.97 -22.76
CA SER A 96 4.45 2.54 -22.38
C SER A 96 4.61 2.25 -20.89
N PHE A 97 3.72 2.78 -20.05
CA PHE A 97 3.70 2.58 -18.60
C PHE A 97 2.71 1.53 -18.13
N CYS A 98 1.89 0.99 -19.03
CA CYS A 98 0.78 0.12 -18.68
C CYS A 98 0.90 -1.24 -19.37
N ARG A 99 0.42 -2.27 -18.70
CA ARG A 99 0.01 -3.56 -19.25
C ARG A 99 -1.45 -3.80 -18.85
N ALA A 100 -2.04 -4.89 -19.35
CA ALA A 100 -3.43 -5.23 -19.04
C ALA A 100 -3.72 -5.24 -17.52
N LYS A 101 -2.81 -5.78 -16.71
CA LYS A 101 -3.00 -5.95 -15.25
C LYS A 101 -2.05 -5.14 -14.36
N THR A 102 -1.09 -4.42 -14.94
CA THR A 102 -0.04 -3.74 -14.15
C THR A 102 0.32 -2.38 -14.72
N CYS A 103 0.81 -1.51 -13.85
CA CYS A 103 1.43 -0.23 -14.18
C CYS A 103 2.89 -0.24 -13.74
N LYS A 104 3.72 0.65 -14.32
CA LYS A 104 5.13 0.78 -13.93
C LYS A 104 5.64 2.22 -13.87
N PHE A 105 6.52 2.45 -12.90
CA PHE A 105 7.31 3.66 -12.71
C PHE A 105 8.81 3.32 -12.73
N SER A 106 9.50 3.66 -13.82
CA SER A 106 10.96 3.65 -13.83
C SER A 106 11.51 4.91 -13.17
N ALA A 107 12.44 4.72 -12.22
CA ALA A 107 13.05 5.77 -11.41
C ALA A 107 14.57 5.57 -11.32
N THR A 108 15.30 6.67 -11.41
CA THR A 108 16.74 6.70 -11.13
C THR A 108 16.99 6.61 -9.63
N ARG A 109 18.24 6.29 -9.23
CA ARG A 109 18.63 6.32 -7.81
C ARG A 109 18.36 7.68 -7.18
N ALA A 110 18.63 8.78 -7.90
CA ALA A 110 18.40 10.13 -7.40
C ALA A 110 16.92 10.38 -7.08
N GLN A 111 16.01 9.94 -7.95
CA GLN A 111 14.56 10.05 -7.73
C GLN A 111 14.09 9.20 -6.55
N LEU A 112 14.58 7.97 -6.41
CA LEU A 112 14.27 7.13 -5.25
C LEU A 112 14.74 7.78 -3.95
N THR A 113 15.98 8.28 -3.91
CA THR A 113 16.51 9.00 -2.74
C THR A 113 15.68 10.25 -2.43
N PHE A 114 15.29 11.00 -3.46
CA PHE A 114 14.45 12.18 -3.31
C PHE A 114 13.10 11.82 -2.68
N TRP A 115 12.37 10.85 -3.22
CA TRP A 115 11.08 10.43 -2.70
C TRP A 115 11.17 9.85 -1.28
N ALA A 116 12.14 8.97 -1.01
CA ALA A 116 12.30 8.33 0.30
C ALA A 116 12.53 9.33 1.45
N ARG A 117 13.23 10.44 1.14
CA ARG A 117 13.59 11.52 2.08
C ARG A 117 12.62 12.69 2.05
N HIS A 118 11.68 12.72 1.11
CA HIS A 118 10.73 13.82 0.98
C HIS A 118 9.83 13.89 2.23
N PRO A 119 9.51 15.09 2.75
CA PRO A 119 8.62 15.23 3.91
C PRO A 119 7.21 14.75 3.61
N PHE A 120 6.68 15.07 2.41
CA PHE A 120 5.35 14.65 1.98
C PHE A 120 5.35 13.23 1.41
N THR A 121 4.24 12.52 1.59
CA THR A 121 3.93 11.30 0.86
C THR A 121 3.95 11.59 -0.63
N THR A 122 4.72 10.80 -1.38
CA THR A 122 4.80 10.93 -2.84
C THR A 122 4.04 9.78 -3.47
N LEU A 123 2.94 10.08 -4.16
CA LEU A 123 2.18 9.09 -4.91
C LEU A 123 2.61 9.10 -6.38
N GLY A 124 2.84 7.91 -6.93
CA GLY A 124 3.01 7.70 -8.36
C GLY A 124 1.67 7.37 -8.98
N VAL A 125 1.19 8.19 -9.91
CA VAL A 125 -0.07 7.97 -10.62
C VAL A 125 0.20 7.66 -12.09
N VAL A 126 -0.28 6.52 -12.58
CA VAL A 126 -0.18 6.14 -14.00
C VAL A 126 -1.56 6.17 -14.65
N TYR A 127 -1.75 7.07 -15.62
CA TYR A 127 -2.93 7.10 -16.48
C TYR A 127 -2.78 6.14 -17.66
N ASP A 128 -3.70 5.19 -17.76
CA ASP A 128 -3.83 4.28 -18.90
C ASP A 128 -4.87 4.83 -19.89
N PRO A 129 -4.46 5.26 -21.09
CA PRO A 129 -5.40 5.78 -22.09
C PRO A 129 -6.34 4.71 -22.66
N ASP A 130 -6.01 3.42 -22.55
CA ASP A 130 -6.87 2.36 -23.10
C ASP A 130 -8.01 1.99 -22.15
N ALA A 131 -7.82 2.23 -20.85
CA ALA A 131 -8.85 2.03 -19.83
C ALA A 131 -9.52 3.34 -19.39
N GLU A 132 -9.06 4.49 -19.92
CA GLU A 132 -9.49 5.83 -19.55
C GLU A 132 -9.52 6.07 -18.03
N CYS A 133 -8.57 5.45 -17.32
CA CYS A 133 -8.47 5.47 -15.86
C CYS A 133 -7.00 5.54 -15.44
N ALA A 134 -6.77 5.92 -14.19
CA ALA A 134 -5.44 5.94 -13.60
C ALA A 134 -5.37 5.01 -12.38
N TRP A 135 -4.15 4.62 -12.00
CA TRP A 135 -3.88 3.87 -10.78
C TRP A 135 -2.71 4.47 -10.03
N TRP A 136 -2.72 4.33 -8.71
CA TRP A 136 -1.71 4.92 -7.83
C TRP A 136 -0.88 3.89 -7.06
N VAL A 137 0.30 4.32 -6.64
CA VAL A 137 1.22 3.59 -5.74
C VAL A 137 1.94 4.59 -4.84
N ASP A 138 2.22 4.23 -3.60
CA ASP A 138 3.06 5.05 -2.70
C ASP A 138 4.54 4.90 -3.09
N LEU A 139 5.06 5.88 -3.85
CA LEU A 139 6.45 5.89 -4.29
C LEU A 139 7.42 6.17 -3.15
N ARG A 140 6.97 6.83 -2.08
CA ARG A 140 7.82 7.10 -0.91
C ARG A 140 8.07 5.81 -0.14
N GLU A 141 7.02 5.03 0.09
CA GLU A 141 7.14 3.73 0.75
C GLU A 141 7.93 2.72 -0.10
N GLU A 142 7.65 2.68 -1.41
CA GLU A 142 8.44 1.89 -2.37
C GLU A 142 9.92 2.29 -2.39
N ALA A 143 10.23 3.58 -2.22
CA ALA A 143 11.61 4.04 -2.18
C ALA A 143 12.30 3.74 -0.84
N ARG A 144 11.58 3.82 0.29
CA ARG A 144 12.11 3.52 1.64
C ARG A 144 12.41 2.05 1.83
N SER A 145 11.52 1.18 1.37
CA SER A 145 11.74 -0.28 1.37
C SER A 145 12.96 -0.70 0.51
N HIS A 146 13.50 0.20 -0.32
CA HIS A 146 14.59 -0.07 -1.26
C HIS A 146 15.80 0.86 -1.09
N SER A 147 15.92 1.57 0.04
CA SER A 147 16.98 2.57 0.26
C SER A 147 18.41 2.00 0.36
N SER A 148 18.59 0.67 0.25
CA SER A 148 19.88 -0.03 0.31
C SER A 148 20.52 -0.29 -1.07
N GLY A 149 19.85 0.01 -2.19
CA GLY A 149 20.34 -0.27 -3.55
C GLY A 149 21.16 0.87 -4.19
N THR A 150 22.18 0.52 -4.99
CA THR A 150 23.02 1.48 -5.75
C THR A 150 22.52 1.78 -7.17
N ALA A 151 21.48 1.09 -7.66
CA ALA A 151 20.95 1.22 -9.02
C ALA A 151 19.54 1.83 -9.05
N GLY A 152 19.13 2.36 -10.21
CA GLY A 152 17.73 2.74 -10.45
C GLY A 152 16.80 1.52 -10.44
N LYS A 153 15.51 1.75 -10.20
CA LYS A 153 14.49 0.70 -10.06
C LYS A 153 13.29 0.99 -10.96
N THR A 154 12.64 -0.06 -11.43
CA THR A 154 11.27 0.04 -11.95
C THR A 154 10.30 -0.49 -10.92
N VAL A 155 9.52 0.40 -10.30
CA VAL A 155 8.37 0.04 -9.47
C VAL A 155 7.29 -0.50 -10.39
N THR A 156 6.83 -1.72 -10.16
CA THR A 156 5.72 -2.34 -10.92
C THR A 156 4.64 -2.69 -9.92
N PHE A 157 3.40 -2.30 -10.18
CA PHE A 157 2.28 -2.52 -9.28
C PHE A 157 1.05 -2.99 -10.05
N SER A 158 0.22 -3.79 -9.38
CA SER A 158 -1.01 -4.33 -9.94
C SER A 158 -2.09 -3.25 -10.03
N LYS A 159 -2.92 -3.36 -11.06
CA LYS A 159 -4.17 -2.61 -11.17
C LYS A 159 -5.22 -3.34 -10.36
N GLN A 160 -5.55 -2.81 -9.20
CA GLN A 160 -6.58 -3.32 -8.30
C GLN A 160 -7.67 -2.27 -8.12
N ASP A 161 -8.83 -2.66 -7.59
CA ASP A 161 -9.91 -1.71 -7.37
C ASP A 161 -9.55 -0.68 -6.28
N TRP A 162 -8.83 -1.09 -5.25
CA TRP A 162 -8.44 -0.21 -4.14
C TRP A 162 -7.45 0.89 -4.54
N ASN A 163 -6.68 0.70 -5.62
CA ASN A 163 -5.71 1.69 -6.10
C ASN A 163 -6.12 2.39 -7.39
N ARG A 164 -7.40 2.31 -7.78
CA ARG A 164 -7.94 3.15 -8.85
C ARG A 164 -7.89 4.61 -8.45
N PHE A 165 -7.47 5.46 -9.39
CA PHE A 165 -7.44 6.91 -9.28
C PHE A 165 -8.51 7.49 -10.21
N ASP A 166 -9.76 7.28 -9.81
CA ASP A 166 -10.97 7.91 -10.34
C ASP A 166 -11.72 8.56 -9.17
N GLY A 167 -12.84 9.25 -9.43
CA GLY A 167 -13.58 9.98 -8.38
C GLY A 167 -13.95 9.08 -7.19
N HIS A 168 -14.47 7.88 -7.46
CA HIS A 168 -14.84 6.93 -6.41
C HIS A 168 -13.63 6.40 -5.63
N GLY A 169 -12.60 5.93 -6.32
CA GLY A 169 -11.39 5.38 -5.69
C GLY A 169 -10.62 6.45 -4.91
N PHE A 170 -10.58 7.68 -5.42
CA PHE A 170 -9.97 8.81 -4.72
C PHE A 170 -10.72 9.13 -3.44
N GLU A 171 -12.02 9.42 -3.53
CA GLU A 171 -12.84 9.88 -2.41
C GLU A 171 -13.08 8.78 -1.35
N LYS A 172 -13.37 7.55 -1.79
CA LYS A 172 -13.76 6.46 -0.87
C LYS A 172 -12.58 5.62 -0.38
N VAL A 173 -11.44 5.63 -1.06
CA VAL A 173 -10.30 4.77 -0.70
C VAL A 173 -9.06 5.58 -0.39
N LEU A 174 -8.54 6.35 -1.35
CA LEU A 174 -7.26 7.03 -1.19
C LEU A 174 -7.32 8.16 -0.15
N LEU A 175 -8.29 9.07 -0.25
CA LEU A 175 -8.46 10.21 0.66
C LEU A 175 -8.53 9.77 2.13
N PRO A 176 -9.48 8.90 2.56
CA PRO A 176 -9.51 8.44 3.94
C PRO A 176 -8.21 7.73 4.35
N THR A 177 -7.61 6.93 3.47
CA THR A 177 -6.33 6.27 3.76
C THR A 177 -5.21 7.28 4.04
N LEU A 178 -5.13 8.37 3.29
CA LEU A 178 -4.15 9.44 3.50
C LEU A 178 -4.38 10.21 4.80
N LEU A 179 -5.63 10.29 5.26
CA LEU A 179 -6.02 10.89 6.54
C LEU A 179 -5.86 9.91 7.73
N GLY A 180 -5.41 8.68 7.49
CA GLY A 180 -5.26 7.66 8.52
C GLY A 180 -6.57 6.96 8.90
N GLU A 181 -7.62 7.14 8.10
CA GLU A 181 -8.93 6.53 8.27
C GLU A 181 -9.09 5.26 7.42
N PRO A 182 -9.94 4.30 7.85
CA PRO A 182 -10.29 3.16 7.00
C PRO A 182 -11.10 3.61 5.76
N PRO A 183 -10.88 2.99 4.59
CA PRO A 183 -11.68 3.23 3.39
C PRO A 183 -13.20 3.27 3.65
N ARG A 184 -13.89 4.23 3.04
CA ARG A 184 -15.34 4.49 3.15
C ARG A 184 -16.13 3.67 2.13
N ILE A 185 -15.85 2.37 2.07
CA ILE A 185 -16.53 1.41 1.19
C ILE A 185 -17.65 0.68 1.93
N ASN A 186 -18.56 0.03 1.19
CA ASN A 186 -19.64 -0.76 1.76
C ASN A 186 -19.18 -2.15 2.24
N LEU A 187 -20.04 -2.85 2.99
CA LEU A 187 -19.75 -4.17 3.53
C LEU A 187 -19.44 -5.20 2.44
N GLU A 188 -20.22 -5.21 1.36
CA GLU A 188 -20.05 -6.15 0.24
C GLU A 188 -18.64 -6.06 -0.38
N THR A 189 -18.18 -4.83 -0.63
CA THR A 189 -16.83 -4.58 -1.18
C THR A 189 -15.76 -5.01 -0.19
N ALA A 190 -15.94 -4.70 1.10
CA ALA A 190 -14.99 -5.10 2.14
C ALA A 190 -14.89 -6.63 2.29
N LEU A 191 -16.02 -7.34 2.19
CA LEU A 191 -16.08 -8.81 2.18
C LEU A 191 -15.38 -9.40 0.95
N ALA A 192 -15.62 -8.82 -0.23
CA ALA A 192 -14.97 -9.24 -1.47
C ALA A 192 -13.44 -9.06 -1.39
N TRP A 193 -12.97 -7.91 -0.89
CA TRP A 193 -11.54 -7.67 -0.69
C TRP A 193 -10.94 -8.61 0.35
N ALA A 194 -11.66 -8.89 1.45
CA ALA A 194 -11.18 -9.79 2.49
C ALA A 194 -11.00 -11.24 2.01
N VAL A 195 -11.58 -11.67 0.89
CA VAL A 195 -11.35 -13.01 0.32
C VAL A 195 -10.40 -13.01 -0.89
N ASP A 196 -9.93 -11.84 -1.32
CA ASP A 196 -9.10 -11.67 -2.52
C ASP A 196 -7.76 -12.43 -2.43
N ALA A 197 -7.30 -12.99 -3.54
CA ALA A 197 -6.04 -13.76 -3.57
C ALA A 197 -4.80 -12.87 -3.33
N ASP A 198 -4.85 -11.59 -3.70
CA ASP A 198 -3.80 -10.60 -3.43
C ASP A 198 -3.74 -10.32 -1.92
N SER A 199 -2.57 -10.50 -1.31
CA SER A 199 -2.37 -10.32 0.12
C SER A 199 -2.62 -8.89 0.59
N GLY A 200 -2.31 -7.89 -0.24
CA GLY A 200 -2.54 -6.49 0.08
C GLY A 200 -4.03 -6.14 0.08
N THR A 201 -4.76 -6.62 -0.92
CA THR A 201 -6.23 -6.47 -1.00
C THR A 201 -6.91 -7.21 0.15
N HIS A 202 -6.48 -8.46 0.43
CA HIS A 202 -6.95 -9.27 1.56
C HIS A 202 -6.80 -8.54 2.90
N ASP A 203 -5.60 -8.01 3.18
CA ASP A 203 -5.34 -7.29 4.42
C ASP A 203 -6.17 -6.00 4.52
N LEU A 204 -6.28 -5.22 3.44
CA LEU A 204 -7.07 -4.00 3.43
C LEU A 204 -8.56 -4.27 3.67
N GLY A 205 -9.14 -5.26 2.99
CA GLY A 205 -10.53 -5.67 3.19
C GLY A 205 -10.78 -6.10 4.63
N THR A 206 -9.87 -6.90 5.19
CA THR A 206 -9.94 -7.34 6.59
C THR A 206 -9.89 -6.16 7.57
N ARG A 207 -9.00 -5.18 7.34
CA ARG A 207 -8.93 -3.96 8.17
C ARG A 207 -10.22 -3.15 8.10
N VAL A 208 -10.80 -2.98 6.91
CA VAL A 208 -12.06 -2.27 6.74
C VAL A 208 -13.20 -2.98 7.48
N LEU A 209 -13.31 -4.30 7.36
CA LEU A 209 -14.32 -5.09 8.07
C LEU A 209 -14.23 -4.86 9.59
N LEU A 210 -13.03 -4.99 10.17
CA LEU A 210 -12.81 -4.81 11.60
C LEU A 210 -13.03 -3.36 12.07
N ALA A 211 -12.68 -2.38 11.25
CA ALA A 211 -12.80 -0.97 11.61
C ALA A 211 -14.23 -0.42 11.48
N ARG A 212 -14.98 -0.84 10.44
CA ARG A 212 -16.28 -0.24 10.09
C ARG A 212 -17.47 -1.16 10.31
N PHE A 213 -17.27 -2.48 10.20
CA PHE A 213 -18.36 -3.45 10.12
C PHE A 213 -18.30 -4.53 11.22
N ARG A 214 -17.60 -4.27 12.34
CA ARG A 214 -17.48 -5.20 13.47
C ARG A 214 -18.79 -5.55 14.18
N ARG A 215 -19.87 -4.81 13.89
CA ARG A 215 -21.24 -5.08 14.40
C ARG A 215 -22.06 -5.99 13.49
N GLU A 216 -21.52 -6.35 12.33
CA GLU A 216 -22.17 -7.25 11.36
C GLU A 216 -21.70 -8.69 11.59
N THR A 217 -22.60 -9.66 11.40
CA THR A 217 -22.27 -11.08 11.65
C THR A 217 -21.33 -11.61 10.56
N GLU A 218 -21.56 -11.18 9.33
CA GLU A 218 -20.84 -11.52 8.10
C GLU A 218 -19.36 -11.16 8.19
N THR A 219 -19.04 -10.05 8.88
CA THR A 219 -17.66 -9.65 9.17
C THR A 219 -16.93 -10.77 9.89
N TRP A 220 -17.51 -11.27 11.00
CA TRP A 220 -16.86 -12.28 11.82
C TRP A 220 -16.83 -13.65 11.15
N GLU A 221 -17.88 -14.00 10.39
CA GLU A 221 -17.87 -15.20 9.56
C GLU A 221 -16.74 -15.16 8.53
N ALA A 222 -16.52 -14.01 7.88
CA ALA A 222 -15.41 -13.83 6.95
C ALA A 222 -14.05 -13.95 7.64
N ILE A 223 -13.84 -13.32 8.81
CA ILE A 223 -12.58 -13.42 9.57
C ILE A 223 -12.25 -14.87 9.91
N PHE A 224 -13.21 -15.61 10.47
CA PHE A 224 -13.00 -17.00 10.89
C PHE A 224 -12.81 -17.93 9.69
N ARG A 225 -13.59 -17.75 8.62
CA ARG A 225 -13.45 -18.50 7.37
C ARG A 225 -12.07 -18.29 6.77
N GLU A 226 -11.60 -17.05 6.68
CA GLU A 226 -10.30 -16.74 6.09
C GLU A 226 -9.14 -17.21 6.96
N PHE A 227 -9.27 -17.15 8.29
CA PHE A 227 -8.29 -17.76 9.19
C PHE A 227 -8.15 -19.26 8.93
N ARG A 228 -9.26 -20.01 8.90
CA ARG A 228 -9.22 -21.46 8.65
C ARG A 228 -8.72 -21.80 7.26
N ARG A 229 -9.11 -21.01 6.25
CA ARG A 229 -8.75 -21.26 4.85
C ARG A 229 -7.27 -20.98 4.58
N ARG A 230 -6.72 -19.91 5.16
CA ARG A 230 -5.35 -19.46 4.89
C ARG A 230 -4.33 -19.93 5.92
N GLY A 231 -4.78 -20.21 7.14
CA GLY A 231 -3.91 -20.55 8.27
C GLY A 231 -2.85 -19.47 8.50
N SER A 232 -1.58 -19.88 8.50
CA SER A 232 -0.42 -18.99 8.60
C SER A 232 -0.32 -17.94 7.49
N ASN A 233 -0.97 -18.16 6.34
CA ASN A 233 -0.99 -17.19 5.23
C ASN A 233 -2.11 -16.13 5.34
N ALA A 234 -2.88 -16.13 6.44
CA ALA A 234 -3.86 -15.08 6.69
C ALA A 234 -3.15 -13.74 6.97
N SER A 235 -3.82 -12.62 6.70
CA SER A 235 -3.29 -11.32 7.08
C SER A 235 -3.18 -11.19 8.60
N PHE A 236 -2.23 -10.38 9.08
CA PHE A 236 -2.11 -10.04 10.50
C PHE A 236 -3.41 -9.42 11.05
N SER A 237 -4.18 -8.75 10.20
CA SER A 237 -5.49 -8.21 10.54
C SER A 237 -6.50 -9.30 10.92
N VAL A 238 -6.46 -10.48 10.27
CA VAL A 238 -7.31 -11.63 10.64
C VAL A 238 -6.94 -12.12 12.02
N TYR A 239 -5.64 -12.31 12.28
CA TYR A 239 -5.10 -12.68 13.59
C TYR A 239 -5.58 -11.71 14.68
N ARG A 240 -5.40 -10.41 14.46
CA ARG A 240 -5.87 -9.39 15.41
C ARG A 240 -7.38 -9.45 15.61
N GLY A 241 -8.17 -9.73 14.57
CA GLY A 241 -9.61 -9.96 14.71
C GLY A 241 -9.93 -11.02 15.77
N LEU A 242 -9.23 -12.16 15.74
CA LEU A 242 -9.41 -13.26 16.70
C LEU A 242 -9.00 -12.87 18.14
N VAL A 243 -7.88 -12.17 18.30
CA VAL A 243 -7.47 -11.64 19.61
C VAL A 243 -8.51 -10.65 20.15
N ARG A 244 -9.02 -9.78 19.27
CA ARG A 244 -9.95 -8.73 19.66
C ARG A 244 -11.33 -9.22 20.04
N ILE A 245 -11.87 -10.20 19.30
CA ILE A 245 -13.17 -10.79 19.63
C ILE A 245 -13.10 -11.56 20.94
N MET A 246 -11.95 -12.18 21.22
CA MET A 246 -11.70 -12.75 22.53
C MET A 246 -11.72 -11.65 23.59
N GLY A 247 -11.15 -10.47 23.37
CA GLY A 247 -11.24 -9.35 24.31
C GLY A 247 -9.99 -9.24 25.15
N HIS A 248 -8.86 -9.17 24.47
CA HIS A 248 -7.57 -8.84 25.08
C HIS A 248 -7.64 -7.50 25.82
N ALA A 249 -6.99 -7.40 26.99
CA ALA A 249 -7.11 -6.21 27.85
C ALA A 249 -6.58 -4.92 27.20
N ASP A 250 -5.54 -5.03 26.37
CA ASP A 250 -4.89 -3.85 25.76
C ASP A 250 -5.46 -3.45 24.39
N GLU A 251 -6.05 -4.38 23.65
CA GLU A 251 -6.44 -4.13 22.26
C GLU A 251 -7.78 -4.74 21.85
N GLY A 252 -8.45 -5.44 22.77
CA GLY A 252 -9.68 -6.14 22.50
C GLY A 252 -10.90 -5.24 22.43
N TYR A 253 -11.95 -5.74 21.76
CA TYR A 253 -13.19 -5.00 21.70
C TYR A 253 -13.93 -5.09 23.03
N PHE A 254 -14.63 -4.04 23.41
CA PHE A 254 -15.56 -4.02 24.54
C PHE A 254 -16.97 -4.49 24.13
N SER A 255 -17.87 -4.70 25.10
CA SER A 255 -19.18 -5.32 24.87
C SER A 255 -20.15 -4.46 24.05
N ASP A 256 -19.98 -3.15 24.11
CA ASP A 256 -20.74 -2.17 23.33
C ASP A 256 -20.23 -2.06 21.89
N GLU A 257 -18.95 -2.39 21.64
CA GLU A 257 -18.36 -2.36 20.31
C GLU A 257 -18.78 -3.53 19.42
N VAL A 258 -18.93 -4.73 20.00
CA VAL A 258 -19.44 -5.94 19.33
C VAL A 258 -20.56 -6.55 20.16
N PRO A 259 -21.80 -6.63 19.63
CA PRO A 259 -22.93 -7.21 20.35
C PRO A 259 -22.64 -8.63 20.87
N TRP A 260 -23.13 -8.95 22.08
CA TRP A 260 -22.94 -10.28 22.68
C TRP A 260 -23.56 -11.42 21.86
N SER A 261 -24.64 -11.15 21.13
CA SER A 261 -25.24 -12.10 20.19
C SER A 261 -24.27 -12.55 19.09
N ILE A 262 -23.32 -11.69 18.72
CA ILE A 262 -22.27 -11.98 17.75
C ILE A 262 -21.02 -12.50 18.47
N ARG A 263 -20.63 -11.87 19.59
CA ARG A 263 -19.38 -12.16 20.29
C ARG A 263 -19.38 -13.54 20.94
N SER A 264 -20.43 -13.91 21.66
CA SER A 264 -20.46 -15.16 22.44
C SER A 264 -20.27 -16.40 21.55
N PRO A 265 -20.97 -16.55 20.42
CA PRO A 265 -20.72 -17.68 19.51
C PRO A 265 -19.29 -17.71 18.97
N ARG A 266 -18.70 -16.55 18.62
CA ARG A 266 -17.34 -16.48 18.08
C ARG A 266 -16.28 -16.79 19.13
N GLN A 267 -16.48 -16.38 20.38
CA GLN A 267 -15.60 -16.79 21.48
C GLN A 267 -15.67 -18.30 21.71
N ALA A 268 -16.86 -18.89 21.71
CA ALA A 268 -17.02 -20.35 21.82
C ALA A 268 -16.33 -21.09 20.67
N GLU A 269 -16.40 -20.54 19.46
CA GLU A 269 -15.73 -21.05 18.28
C GLU A 269 -14.19 -21.01 18.43
N VAL A 270 -13.60 -19.90 18.91
CA VAL A 270 -12.16 -19.83 19.22
C VAL A 270 -11.76 -20.83 20.30
N MET A 271 -12.54 -20.94 21.38
CA MET A 271 -12.26 -21.90 22.46
C MET A 271 -12.22 -23.36 21.98
N SER A 272 -12.86 -23.66 20.84
CA SER A 272 -12.87 -24.99 20.23
C SER A 272 -11.71 -25.26 19.25
N PHE A 273 -10.81 -24.29 19.05
CA PHE A 273 -9.66 -24.44 18.14
C PHE A 273 -8.76 -25.61 18.54
N GLY A 274 -8.32 -26.38 17.54
CA GLY A 274 -7.46 -27.53 17.71
C GLY A 274 -5.99 -27.23 17.43
N LYS A 275 -5.20 -28.30 17.33
CA LYS A 275 -3.75 -28.22 17.08
C LYS A 275 -3.40 -27.44 15.81
N ALA A 276 -4.13 -27.62 14.72
CA ALA A 276 -3.85 -26.95 13.45
C ALA A 276 -4.02 -25.43 13.55
N GLU A 277 -5.10 -24.97 14.18
CA GLU A 277 -5.34 -23.55 14.42
C GLU A 277 -4.31 -22.94 15.38
N VAL A 278 -3.93 -23.66 16.44
CA VAL A 278 -2.89 -23.16 17.38
C VAL A 278 -1.53 -23.02 16.68
N VAL A 279 -1.16 -23.95 15.81
CA VAL A 279 0.05 -23.82 14.97
C VAL A 279 -0.03 -22.58 14.09
N ALA A 280 -1.18 -22.33 13.45
CA ALA A 280 -1.38 -21.12 12.64
C ALA A 280 -1.32 -19.84 13.47
N LEU A 281 -1.86 -19.83 14.69
CA LEU A 281 -1.78 -18.69 15.62
C LEU A 281 -0.33 -18.39 16.05
N LEU A 282 0.44 -19.42 16.37
CA LEU A 282 1.85 -19.29 16.79
C LEU A 282 2.77 -18.76 15.68
N HIS A 283 2.34 -18.84 14.42
CA HIS A 283 3.06 -18.24 13.29
C HIS A 283 3.06 -16.70 13.33
N PHE A 284 2.08 -16.07 14.01
CA PHE A 284 1.99 -14.62 14.07
C PHE A 284 2.84 -13.98 15.17
N VAL A 285 3.52 -14.78 16.00
CA VAL A 285 4.41 -14.30 17.06
C VAL A 285 5.63 -13.61 16.42
N ASP A 286 5.83 -12.34 16.77
CA ASP A 286 6.95 -11.53 16.29
C ASP A 286 8.23 -11.84 17.08
N ASP A 287 9.32 -11.17 16.71
CA ASP A 287 10.63 -11.30 17.34
C ASP A 287 10.67 -10.89 18.82
N ARG A 288 9.66 -10.15 19.30
CA ARG A 288 9.48 -9.78 20.71
C ARG A 288 8.72 -10.85 21.50
N GLY A 289 8.38 -11.97 20.86
CA GLY A 289 7.80 -13.13 21.53
C GLY A 289 6.49 -12.80 22.23
N PHE A 290 6.47 -12.93 23.56
CA PHE A 290 5.28 -12.77 24.39
C PHE A 290 5.32 -11.53 25.29
N GLU A 291 6.18 -10.56 25.00
CA GLU A 291 6.24 -9.30 25.75
C GLU A 291 5.02 -8.41 25.49
N ARG A 292 4.58 -7.62 26.48
CA ARG A 292 3.45 -6.71 26.31
C ARG A 292 3.66 -5.77 25.11
N GLY A 293 2.70 -5.77 24.18
CA GLY A 293 2.76 -5.01 22.93
C GLY A 293 3.38 -5.76 21.75
N SER A 294 3.86 -7.00 21.96
CA SER A 294 4.18 -7.96 20.90
C SER A 294 2.90 -8.55 20.31
N SER A 295 2.99 -9.13 19.11
CA SER A 295 1.88 -9.92 18.58
C SER A 295 1.62 -11.17 19.43
N GLY A 296 2.66 -11.85 19.94
CA GLY A 296 2.49 -13.05 20.77
C GLY A 296 1.78 -12.79 22.09
N TYR A 297 1.88 -11.59 22.67
CA TYR A 297 1.12 -11.21 23.86
C TYR A 297 -0.40 -11.30 23.62
N GLY A 298 -0.87 -11.00 22.42
CA GLY A 298 -2.27 -11.19 22.04
C GLY A 298 -2.78 -12.61 22.22
N LEU A 299 -1.91 -13.63 22.13
CA LEU A 299 -2.27 -15.04 22.28
C LEU A 299 -2.74 -15.39 23.69
N PHE A 300 -2.41 -14.58 24.70
CA PHE A 300 -2.94 -14.80 26.04
C PHE A 300 -4.45 -14.58 26.11
N ALA A 301 -5.06 -13.81 25.22
CA ALA A 301 -6.53 -13.75 25.12
C ALA A 301 -7.15 -15.04 24.55
N ILE A 302 -6.36 -15.90 23.89
CA ILE A 302 -6.83 -17.09 23.17
C ILE A 302 -6.43 -18.37 23.91
N ILE A 303 -5.13 -18.65 23.98
CA ILE A 303 -4.56 -19.96 24.33
C ILE A 303 -5.00 -20.47 25.71
N PRO A 304 -4.97 -19.66 26.78
CA PRO A 304 -5.44 -20.09 28.10
C PRO A 304 -6.90 -20.56 28.10
N SER A 305 -7.74 -19.96 27.26
CA SER A 305 -9.18 -20.25 27.20
C SER A 305 -9.54 -21.41 26.27
N LEU A 306 -8.57 -22.01 25.57
CA LEU A 306 -8.82 -23.14 24.68
C LEU A 306 -9.17 -24.42 25.44
N ILE A 307 -10.07 -25.21 24.88
CA ILE A 307 -10.28 -26.59 25.30
C ILE A 307 -8.98 -27.36 25.06
N ASP A 308 -8.47 -28.02 26.10
CA ASP A 308 -7.21 -28.76 26.07
C ASP A 308 -5.99 -27.91 25.64
N GLY A 309 -6.01 -26.58 25.81
CA GLY A 309 -4.97 -25.67 25.33
C GLY A 309 -3.54 -26.06 25.71
N LEU A 310 -3.30 -26.43 26.98
CA LEU A 310 -1.98 -26.88 27.44
C LEU A 310 -1.56 -28.22 26.81
N LYS A 311 -2.50 -29.14 26.62
CA LYS A 311 -2.24 -30.41 25.95
C LYS A 311 -1.87 -30.18 24.49
N ILE A 312 -2.58 -29.28 23.80
CA ILE A 312 -2.27 -28.87 22.42
C ILE A 312 -0.85 -28.27 22.34
N LEU A 313 -0.49 -27.37 23.26
CA LEU A 313 0.87 -26.81 23.31
C LEU A 313 1.93 -27.91 23.51
N CYS A 314 1.70 -28.86 24.41
CA CYS A 314 2.60 -30.00 24.61
C CYS A 314 2.74 -30.86 23.34
N GLU A 315 1.63 -31.12 22.65
CA GLU A 315 1.63 -31.86 21.38
C GLU A 315 2.36 -31.12 20.26
N ILE A 316 2.36 -29.77 20.28
CA ILE A 316 3.10 -28.95 19.31
C ILE A 316 4.59 -28.95 19.64
N ALA A 317 4.95 -28.69 20.90
CA ALA A 317 6.34 -28.62 21.35
C ALA A 317 7.13 -29.91 21.07
N ASN A 318 6.46 -31.07 21.09
CA ASN A 318 7.07 -32.39 20.90
C ASN A 318 6.92 -32.97 19.48
N ASP A 319 6.28 -32.26 18.54
CA ASP A 319 6.06 -32.77 17.18
C ASP A 319 7.18 -32.35 16.24
N GLY A 320 8.08 -33.27 15.93
CA GLY A 320 9.23 -33.03 15.04
C GLY A 320 8.88 -32.64 13.59
N ASN A 321 7.60 -32.70 13.18
CA ASN A 321 7.16 -32.23 11.86
C ASN A 321 6.81 -30.73 11.84
N ILE A 322 6.70 -30.09 13.00
CA ILE A 322 6.44 -28.65 13.14
C ILE A 322 7.77 -27.90 13.18
N SER A 323 7.85 -26.69 12.62
CA SER A 323 9.09 -25.91 12.61
C SER A 323 9.60 -25.59 14.02
N ASP A 324 10.93 -25.54 14.18
CA ASP A 324 11.59 -25.26 15.46
C ASP A 324 11.07 -23.96 16.11
N GLU A 325 10.86 -22.92 15.30
CA GLU A 325 10.30 -21.63 15.74
C GLU A 325 8.93 -21.79 16.42
N ILE A 326 7.99 -22.49 15.78
CA ILE A 326 6.65 -22.69 16.34
C ILE A 326 6.71 -23.58 17.59
N ARG A 327 7.56 -24.62 17.60
CA ARG A 327 7.76 -25.47 18.78
C ARG A 327 8.36 -24.68 19.95
N ASN A 328 9.27 -23.74 19.67
CA ASN A 328 9.85 -22.85 20.67
C ASN A 328 8.79 -21.90 21.24
N HIS A 329 7.92 -21.32 20.40
CA HIS A 329 6.80 -20.50 20.89
C HIS A 329 5.86 -21.30 21.81
N ALA A 330 5.53 -22.55 21.45
CA ALA A 330 4.71 -23.42 22.29
C ALA A 330 5.41 -23.76 23.62
N THR A 331 6.71 -24.07 23.57
CA THR A 331 7.53 -24.35 24.76
C THR A 331 7.59 -23.15 25.71
N LEU A 332 7.74 -21.94 25.16
CA LEU A 332 7.78 -20.71 25.94
C LEU A 332 6.43 -20.43 26.63
N LEU A 333 5.30 -20.66 25.96
CA LEU A 333 3.98 -20.56 26.61
C LEU A 333 3.80 -21.58 27.74
N LEU A 334 4.29 -22.81 27.58
CA LEU A 334 4.27 -23.83 28.64
C LEU A 334 5.15 -23.43 29.83
N ALA A 335 6.33 -22.85 29.56
CA ALA A 335 7.21 -22.32 30.61
C ALA A 335 6.52 -21.18 31.37
N ILE A 336 5.92 -20.21 30.67
CA ILE A 336 5.17 -19.10 31.28
C ILE A 336 4.04 -19.62 32.18
N HIS A 337 3.25 -20.61 31.73
CA HIS A 337 2.24 -21.25 32.58
C HIS A 337 2.87 -21.85 33.85
N THR A 338 3.99 -22.56 33.70
CA THR A 338 4.64 -23.30 34.79
C THR A 338 5.24 -22.37 35.83
N ASP A 339 5.87 -21.28 35.37
CA ASP A 339 6.56 -20.31 36.21
C ASP A 339 5.57 -19.34 36.90
N ASP A 340 4.48 -18.96 36.22
CA ASP A 340 3.45 -18.06 36.77
C ASP A 340 2.01 -18.52 36.46
N PRO A 341 1.52 -19.57 37.16
CA PRO A 341 0.17 -20.07 36.96
C PRO A 341 -0.92 -19.09 37.40
N GLN A 342 -0.60 -18.17 38.32
CA GLN A 342 -1.55 -17.14 38.76
C GLN A 342 -1.80 -16.14 37.64
N TRP A 343 -0.74 -15.65 37.01
CA TRP A 343 -0.84 -14.77 35.87
C TRP A 343 -1.55 -15.45 34.68
N TRP A 344 -1.23 -16.72 34.40
CA TRP A 344 -1.95 -17.49 33.37
C TRP A 344 -3.46 -17.55 33.64
N SER A 345 -3.85 -17.73 34.91
CA SER A 345 -5.26 -17.82 35.30
C SER A 345 -6.07 -16.54 35.07
N LEU A 346 -5.42 -15.37 35.01
CA LEU A 346 -6.07 -14.08 34.71
C LEU A 346 -6.67 -14.05 33.30
N TRP A 347 -6.13 -14.87 32.40
CA TRP A 347 -6.53 -14.95 31.01
C TRP A 347 -7.58 -16.03 30.74
N LEU A 348 -7.91 -16.85 31.75
CA LEU A 348 -8.96 -17.84 31.64
C LEU A 348 -10.32 -17.16 31.54
N ARG A 349 -10.95 -17.26 30.38
CA ARG A 349 -12.34 -16.87 30.23
C ARG A 349 -13.24 -17.95 30.79
N LYS A 350 -14.10 -17.55 31.72
CA LYS A 350 -15.26 -18.37 32.08
C LYS A 350 -16.12 -18.53 30.83
N ARG A 351 -16.56 -19.76 30.54
CA ARG A 351 -17.41 -20.05 29.38
C ARG A 351 -18.54 -19.02 29.31
N PRO A 352 -18.90 -18.50 28.11
CA PRO A 352 -20.05 -17.64 28.00
C PRO A 352 -21.26 -18.40 28.56
N VAL A 353 -21.77 -17.95 29.70
CA VAL A 353 -23.11 -18.32 30.15
C VAL A 353 -24.03 -17.81 29.05
N SER A 354 -24.98 -18.62 28.59
CA SER A 354 -26.00 -18.18 27.64
C SER A 354 -26.60 -16.89 28.19
N VAL A 355 -26.21 -15.75 27.62
CA VAL A 355 -26.73 -14.46 28.04
C VAL A 355 -28.11 -14.40 27.41
N ASP A 356 -29.14 -14.76 28.17
CA ASP A 356 -30.49 -14.28 27.86
C ASP A 356 -30.38 -12.76 27.70
N PRO A 357 -30.97 -12.19 26.63
CA PRO A 357 -30.91 -10.75 26.41
C PRO A 357 -31.38 -10.02 27.67
N PRO A 358 -30.74 -8.90 28.06
CA PRO A 358 -31.21 -8.12 29.20
C PRO A 358 -32.69 -7.82 28.99
N GLN A 359 -33.52 -8.31 29.91
CA GLN A 359 -34.92 -7.93 29.96
C GLN A 359 -35.00 -6.47 30.39
N LEU A 360 -35.51 -5.66 29.44
CA LEU A 360 -35.97 -4.27 29.52
C LEU A 360 -34.89 -3.18 29.58
#